data_AF-D3LVC2-F1
#
_entry.id   AF-D3LVC2-F1
#
_cell.length_a   1.000
_cell.length_b   1.000
_cell.length_c   1.000
_cell.angle_alpha   90.00
_cell.angle_beta   90.00
_cell.angle_gamma   90.00
#
_symmetry.space_group_name_H-M   'P 1'
#
loop_
_entity.id
_entity.type
_entity.pdbx_description
1 polymer ?
#
loop_
_entity_poly.entity_id
_entity_poly.type
_entity_poly.pdbx_seq_one_letter_code
_entity_poly.pdbx_strand_id
1 'polypeptide(L)'
;MKEKKKIRLKKRSEQEIKLRRGFELPARAGNGTVSFTSIGDLRAKYFRTEGRLARRPFILRTLVLMAAQVLYSLILYSRFVESLLIGRQDLAILFFIIFIILSIPVVVAEFSLGVRRCHDLNIQGAAFIIPLFFYLSLYILPLVKNVLLWNVFLAAAAVMYLCLFTVNKKDKDNIYGEDREV
;
A
#
# COMPACT_ATOMS: atom_id res chain seq x y z
N MET A 1 -59.47 -24.90 -15.74
CA MET A 1 -58.31 -25.08 -14.84
C MET A 1 -57.05 -24.68 -15.61
N LYS A 2 -56.49 -23.48 -15.40
CA LYS A 2 -55.34 -22.96 -16.18
C LYS A 2 -54.04 -23.26 -15.44
N GLU A 3 -53.18 -24.10 -16.01
CA GLU A 3 -51.87 -24.44 -15.46
C GLU A 3 -50.94 -23.21 -15.41
N LYS A 4 -50.41 -22.91 -14.21
CA LYS A 4 -49.37 -21.90 -14.02
C LYS A 4 -48.04 -22.42 -14.58
N LYS A 5 -47.70 -21.97 -15.79
CA LYS A 5 -46.40 -22.25 -16.43
C LYS A 5 -45.29 -21.53 -15.63
N LYS A 6 -44.52 -22.28 -14.82
CA LYS A 6 -43.33 -21.75 -14.11
C LYS A 6 -42.31 -21.25 -15.12
N ILE A 7 -42.04 -19.94 -15.11
CA ILE A 7 -40.98 -19.31 -15.89
C ILE A 7 -39.65 -19.80 -15.32
N ARG A 8 -38.96 -20.70 -16.04
CA ARG A 8 -37.59 -21.09 -15.72
C ARG A 8 -36.65 -19.98 -16.21
N LEU A 9 -36.10 -19.21 -15.28
CA LEU A 9 -35.04 -18.25 -15.58
C LEU A 9 -33.82 -19.02 -16.10
N LYS A 10 -33.58 -18.94 -17.40
CA LYS A 10 -32.41 -19.52 -18.07
C LYS A 10 -31.18 -18.80 -17.52
N LYS A 11 -30.23 -19.55 -16.95
CA LYS A 11 -28.98 -19.00 -16.40
C LYS A 11 -28.31 -18.20 -17.52
N ARG A 12 -28.25 -16.87 -17.34
CA ARG A 12 -27.80 -15.92 -18.36
C ARG A 12 -26.35 -16.22 -18.71
N SER A 13 -26.01 -16.23 -20.00
CA SER A 13 -24.66 -16.56 -20.45
C SER A 13 -23.66 -15.52 -19.95
N GLU A 14 -22.47 -15.97 -19.53
CA GLU A 14 -21.43 -15.07 -18.99
C GLU A 14 -21.00 -13.96 -19.98
N GLN A 15 -21.23 -14.18 -21.28
CA GLN A 15 -20.96 -13.21 -22.34
C GLN A 15 -21.86 -11.96 -22.25
N GLU A 16 -23.13 -12.09 -21.87
CA GLU A 16 -24.01 -10.91 -21.69
C GLU A 16 -23.66 -10.10 -20.43
N ILE A 17 -23.14 -10.76 -19.40
CA ILE A 17 -22.60 -10.07 -18.21
C ILE A 17 -21.32 -9.31 -18.60
N LYS A 18 -20.48 -9.87 -19.48
CA LYS A 18 -19.30 -9.19 -20.04
C LYS A 18 -19.66 -7.97 -20.89
N LEU A 19 -20.71 -8.06 -21.72
CA LEU A 19 -21.12 -6.95 -22.59
C LEU A 19 -21.70 -5.78 -21.80
N ARG A 20 -22.47 -6.03 -20.72
CA ARG A 20 -22.95 -4.94 -19.84
C ARG A 20 -21.86 -4.35 -18.94
N ARG A 21 -20.80 -5.11 -18.63
CA ARG A 21 -19.56 -4.58 -18.02
C ARG A 21 -18.66 -3.82 -19.02
N GLY A 22 -19.06 -3.67 -20.28
CA GLY A 22 -18.28 -2.94 -21.29
C GLY A 22 -18.16 -1.43 -21.05
N PHE A 23 -18.99 -0.86 -20.16
CA PHE A 23 -18.95 0.58 -19.84
C PHE A 23 -18.20 0.92 -18.54
N GLU A 24 -17.88 -0.09 -17.73
CA GLU A 24 -16.93 0.04 -16.63
C GLU A 24 -15.86 -1.01 -16.87
N LEU A 25 -14.75 -0.60 -17.48
CA LEU A 25 -13.57 -1.44 -17.63
C LEU A 25 -13.33 -2.14 -16.28
N PRO A 26 -13.47 -3.48 -16.19
CA PRO A 26 -13.06 -4.16 -14.97
C PRO A 26 -11.59 -3.81 -14.84
N ALA A 27 -11.22 -3.16 -13.73
CA ALA A 27 -9.84 -2.88 -13.38
C ALA A 27 -9.14 -4.24 -13.20
N ARG A 28 -8.79 -4.86 -14.33
CA ARG A 28 -8.04 -6.09 -14.41
C ARG A 28 -6.65 -5.65 -13.98
N ALA A 29 -6.28 -6.08 -12.78
CA ALA A 29 -4.93 -5.91 -12.31
C ALA A 29 -3.99 -6.44 -13.40
N GLY A 30 -3.12 -5.61 -13.94
CA GLY A 30 -2.18 -6.03 -14.98
C GLY A 30 -1.32 -7.17 -14.44
N ASN A 31 -0.92 -8.12 -15.29
CA ASN A 31 -0.14 -9.31 -14.92
C ASN A 31 1.22 -9.04 -14.23
N GLY A 32 1.60 -7.79 -14.01
CA GLY A 32 2.82 -7.41 -13.31
C GLY A 32 2.64 -7.34 -11.79
N THR A 33 3.55 -7.99 -11.06
CA THR A 33 3.65 -7.89 -9.59
C THR A 33 3.91 -6.44 -9.13
N VAL A 34 4.64 -5.66 -9.93
CA VAL A 34 4.99 -4.24 -9.67
C VAL A 34 4.60 -3.31 -10.80
N SER A 35 4.51 -3.76 -12.05
CA SER A 35 4.20 -2.85 -13.16
C SER A 35 2.71 -2.52 -13.23
N PHE A 36 2.40 -1.31 -13.70
CA PHE A 36 1.04 -0.85 -13.95
C PHE A 36 0.92 -0.49 -15.42
N THR A 37 -0.13 -0.98 -16.06
CA THR A 37 -0.45 -0.59 -17.44
C THR A 37 -1.46 0.56 -17.50
N SER A 38 -2.13 0.87 -16.37
CA SER A 38 -3.12 1.95 -16.28
C SER A 38 -3.24 2.53 -14.87
N ILE A 39 -3.78 3.74 -14.77
CA ILE A 39 -4.10 4.40 -13.48
C ILE A 39 -5.11 3.55 -12.67
N GLY A 40 -6.04 2.87 -13.34
CA GLY A 40 -6.97 1.94 -12.69
C GLY A 40 -6.27 0.73 -12.06
N ASP A 41 -5.21 0.25 -12.68
CA ASP A 41 -4.36 -0.84 -12.17
C ASP A 41 -3.52 -0.37 -10.96
N LEU A 42 -2.97 0.85 -11.01
CA LEU A 42 -2.29 1.48 -9.87
C LEU A 42 -3.22 1.61 -8.66
N ARG A 43 -4.45 2.11 -8.90
CA ARG A 43 -5.48 2.21 -7.86
C ARG A 43 -5.85 0.85 -7.29
N ALA A 44 -6.03 -0.16 -8.14
CA ALA A 44 -6.36 -1.50 -7.71
C ALA A 44 -5.24 -2.16 -6.87
N LYS A 45 -3.98 -1.91 -7.24
CA LYS A 45 -2.82 -2.55 -6.60
C LYS A 45 -2.31 -1.82 -5.36
N TYR A 46 -2.39 -0.49 -5.28
CA TYR A 46 -1.89 0.28 -4.13
C TYR A 46 -2.96 0.94 -3.28
N PHE A 47 -4.14 1.25 -3.81
CA PHE A 47 -5.14 2.10 -3.10
C PHE A 47 -6.41 1.33 -2.68
N ARG A 48 -6.41 0.00 -2.79
CA ARG A 48 -7.49 -0.86 -2.26
C ARG A 48 -7.10 -1.48 -0.94
N THR A 49 -7.91 -1.22 0.08
CA THR A 49 -7.80 -1.81 1.42
C THR A 49 -8.49 -3.18 1.53
N GLU A 50 -9.31 -3.54 0.54
CA GLU A 50 -10.04 -4.80 0.51
C GLU A 50 -9.25 -5.92 -0.18
N GLY A 51 -9.31 -7.12 0.40
CA GLY A 51 -8.74 -8.34 -0.16
C GLY A 51 -7.44 -8.80 0.51
N ARG A 52 -6.94 -9.95 0.06
CA ARG A 52 -5.70 -10.56 0.53
C ARG A 52 -4.55 -10.18 -0.39
N LEU A 53 -3.34 -10.13 0.17
CA LEU A 53 -2.13 -9.87 -0.59
C LEU A 53 -1.09 -10.96 -0.29
N ALA A 54 -0.72 -11.71 -1.31
CA ALA A 54 0.35 -12.70 -1.22
C ALA A 54 1.68 -12.03 -0.82
N ARG A 55 2.57 -12.79 -0.17
CA ARG A 55 3.85 -12.27 0.35
C ARG A 55 4.73 -11.63 -0.71
N ARG A 56 4.88 -12.30 -1.86
CA ARG A 56 5.80 -11.88 -2.93
C ARG A 56 5.43 -10.49 -3.47
N PRO A 57 4.17 -10.23 -3.88
CA PRO A 57 3.79 -8.89 -4.30
C PRO A 57 3.80 -7.88 -3.14
N PHE A 58 3.54 -8.30 -1.89
CA PHE A 58 3.68 -7.42 -0.73
C PHE A 58 5.13 -6.92 -0.58
N ILE A 59 6.09 -7.83 -0.42
CA ILE A 59 7.52 -7.51 -0.24
C ILE A 59 8.04 -6.62 -1.36
N LEU A 60 7.76 -7.01 -2.61
CA LEU A 60 8.30 -6.30 -3.77
C LEU A 60 7.72 -4.89 -3.90
N ARG A 61 6.40 -4.72 -3.67
CA ARG A 61 5.75 -3.42 -3.70
C ARG A 61 6.17 -2.53 -2.53
N THR A 62 6.28 -3.08 -1.31
CA THR A 62 6.78 -2.30 -0.16
C THR A 62 8.24 -1.90 -0.34
N LEU A 63 9.08 -2.77 -0.92
CA LEU A 63 10.48 -2.45 -1.18
C LEU A 63 10.61 -1.34 -2.22
N VAL A 64 9.81 -1.38 -3.29
CA VAL A 64 9.78 -0.31 -4.30
C VAL A 64 9.30 1.01 -3.70
N LEU A 65 8.25 0.99 -2.86
CA LEU A 65 7.77 2.20 -2.17
C LEU A 65 8.82 2.74 -1.20
N MET A 66 9.44 1.89 -0.39
CA MET A 66 10.53 2.27 0.52
C MET A 66 11.75 2.83 -0.23
N ALA A 67 12.14 2.20 -1.33
CA ALA A 67 13.26 2.68 -2.15
C ALA A 67 12.93 4.04 -2.79
N ALA A 68 11.74 4.19 -3.37
CA ALA A 68 11.28 5.46 -3.90
C ALA A 68 11.24 6.54 -2.81
N GLN A 69 10.69 6.20 -1.64
CA GLN A 69 10.63 7.06 -0.45
C GLN A 69 12.01 7.55 -0.05
N VAL A 70 12.97 6.65 0.12
CA VAL A 70 14.35 6.99 0.50
C VAL A 70 15.02 7.87 -0.54
N LEU A 71 14.87 7.56 -1.83
CA LEU A 71 15.50 8.32 -2.93
C LEU A 71 15.04 9.78 -2.94
N TYR A 72 13.74 10.03 -2.97
CA TYR A 72 13.27 11.43 -2.99
C TYR A 72 13.50 12.11 -1.63
N SER A 73 13.43 11.37 -0.51
CA SER A 73 13.70 11.93 0.81
C SER A 73 15.14 12.44 0.89
N LEU A 74 16.12 11.69 0.37
CA LEU A 74 17.52 12.09 0.37
C LEU A 74 17.75 13.35 -0.48
N ILE A 75 17.11 13.44 -1.65
CA ILE A 75 17.19 14.62 -2.52
C ILE A 75 16.54 15.84 -1.86
N LEU A 76 15.36 15.70 -1.25
CA LEU A 76 14.66 16.82 -0.62
C LEU A 76 15.34 17.26 0.68
N TYR A 77 15.90 16.31 1.46
CA TYR A 77 16.67 16.64 2.66
C TYR A 77 17.97 17.38 2.34
N SER A 78 18.71 16.99 1.31
CA SER A 78 19.92 17.72 0.92
C SER A 78 19.60 19.15 0.50
N ARG A 79 18.53 19.35 -0.28
CA ARG A 79 18.06 20.69 -0.68
C ARG A 79 17.51 21.51 0.47
N PHE A 80 16.86 20.86 1.44
CA PHE A 80 16.41 21.50 2.68
C PHE A 80 17.59 22.03 3.50
N VAL A 81 18.63 21.20 3.69
CA VAL A 81 19.84 21.59 4.43
C VAL A 81 20.60 22.69 3.70
N GLU A 82 20.77 22.60 2.37
CA GLU A 82 21.38 23.67 1.56
C GLU A 82 20.60 24.99 1.70
N SER A 83 19.27 24.95 1.65
CA SER A 83 18.43 26.14 1.79
C SER A 83 18.56 26.79 3.17
N LEU A 84 18.70 25.96 4.21
CA LEU A 84 18.94 26.42 5.58
C LEU A 84 20.33 27.06 5.74
N LEU A 85 21.36 26.49 5.08
CA LEU A 85 22.72 27.03 5.08
C LEU A 85 22.83 28.38 4.36
N ILE A 86 22.07 28.57 3.28
CA ILE A 86 22.01 29.84 2.52
C ILE A 86 21.15 30.89 3.25
N GLY A 87 20.42 30.51 4.31
CA GLY A 87 19.56 31.40 5.07
C GLY A 87 18.25 31.79 4.36
N ARG A 88 17.90 31.10 3.25
CA ARG A 88 16.64 31.35 2.53
C ARG A 88 15.53 30.46 3.08
N GLN A 89 14.85 31.00 4.09
CA GLN A 89 13.73 30.32 4.76
C GLN A 89 12.60 29.96 3.80
N ASP A 90 12.34 30.80 2.78
CA ASP A 90 11.30 30.55 1.77
C ASP A 90 11.53 29.24 1.00
N LEU A 91 12.79 28.96 0.65
CA LEU A 91 13.15 27.74 -0.07
C LEU A 91 13.07 26.51 0.83
N ALA A 92 13.51 26.62 2.09
CA ALA A 92 13.42 25.53 3.06
C ALA A 92 11.95 25.12 3.30
N ILE A 93 11.05 26.10 3.44
CA ILE A 93 9.61 25.85 3.59
C ILE A 93 9.04 25.19 2.32
N LEU A 94 9.42 25.68 1.13
CA LEU A 94 8.98 25.10 -0.13
C LEU A 94 9.37 23.61 -0.25
N PHE A 95 10.63 23.27 0.02
CA PHE A 95 11.09 21.87 -0.04
C PHE A 95 10.40 20.99 1.00
N PHE A 96 10.10 21.53 2.18
CA PHE A 96 9.33 20.83 3.21
C PHE A 96 7.88 20.56 2.78
N ILE A 97 7.22 21.53 2.16
CA ILE A 97 5.85 21.35 1.63
C ILE A 97 5.84 20.29 0.52
N ILE A 98 6.80 20.35 -0.41
CA ILE A 98 6.94 19.36 -1.49
C ILE A 98 7.14 17.96 -0.91
N PHE A 99 7.97 17.83 0.14
CA PHE A 99 8.17 16.56 0.83
C PHE A 99 6.86 16.00 1.40
N ILE A 100 6.06 16.82 2.09
CA ILE A 100 4.77 16.38 2.63
C ILE A 100 3.85 15.93 1.49
N ILE A 101 3.71 16.73 0.43
CA ILE A 101 2.82 16.40 -0.70
C ILE A 101 3.21 15.07 -1.35
N LEU A 102 4.50 14.82 -1.54
CA LEU A 102 4.99 13.58 -2.16
C LEU A 102 4.88 12.37 -1.21
N SER A 103 4.93 12.60 0.10
CA SER A 103 4.80 11.54 1.10
C SER A 103 3.38 11.00 1.25
N ILE A 104 2.34 11.83 1.08
CA ILE A 104 0.93 11.43 1.19
C ILE A 104 0.59 10.18 0.34
N PRO A 105 0.82 10.15 -0.99
CA PRO A 105 0.46 8.99 -1.79
C PRO A 105 1.26 7.74 -1.41
N VAL A 106 2.51 7.88 -0.96
CA VAL A 106 3.33 6.75 -0.52
C VAL A 106 2.79 6.16 0.78
N VAL A 107 2.47 7.00 1.76
CA VAL A 107 1.90 6.56 3.05
C VAL A 107 0.57 5.87 2.86
N VAL A 108 -0.30 6.41 2.00
CA VAL A 108 -1.59 5.79 1.67
C VAL A 108 -1.39 4.43 0.99
N ALA A 109 -0.42 4.33 0.08
CA ALA A 109 -0.09 3.08 -0.59
C ALA A 109 0.45 2.03 0.41
N GLU A 110 1.41 2.40 1.26
CA GLU A 110 1.96 1.52 2.30
C GLU A 110 0.89 1.04 3.27
N PHE A 111 0.04 1.95 3.76
CA PHE A 111 -1.07 1.62 4.65
C PHE A 111 -2.02 0.60 4.03
N SER A 112 -2.43 0.82 2.79
CA SER A 112 -3.32 -0.07 2.05
C SER A 112 -2.70 -1.46 1.79
N LEU A 113 -1.39 -1.54 1.54
CA LEU A 113 -0.69 -2.83 1.44
C LEU A 113 -0.60 -3.54 2.79
N GLY A 114 -0.27 -2.79 3.84
CA GLY A 114 -0.12 -3.31 5.19
C GLY A 114 -1.42 -3.86 5.77
N VAL A 115 -2.53 -3.14 5.60
CA VAL A 115 -3.88 -3.60 5.99
C VAL A 115 -4.21 -4.93 5.34
N ARG A 116 -3.95 -5.08 4.03
CA ARG A 116 -4.19 -6.34 3.31
C ARG A 116 -3.29 -7.49 3.79
N ARG A 117 -2.06 -7.18 4.20
CA ARG A 117 -1.16 -8.18 4.80
C ARG A 117 -1.63 -8.59 6.20
N CYS A 118 -2.11 -7.65 7.01
CA CYS A 118 -2.71 -7.94 8.31
C CYS A 118 -3.97 -8.80 8.16
N HIS A 119 -4.82 -8.50 7.18
CA HIS A 119 -5.98 -9.34 6.85
C HIS A 119 -5.56 -10.76 6.45
N ASP A 120 -4.45 -10.92 5.72
CA ASP A 120 -3.93 -12.24 5.36
C ASP A 120 -3.39 -13.04 6.57
N LEU A 121 -2.99 -12.36 7.63
CA LEU A 121 -2.54 -12.94 8.90
C LEU A 121 -3.69 -13.17 9.90
N ASN A 122 -4.93 -12.87 9.52
CA ASN A 122 -6.12 -12.85 10.38
C ASN A 122 -5.97 -11.91 11.59
N ILE A 123 -5.27 -10.79 11.40
CA ILE A 123 -5.09 -9.72 12.38
C ILE A 123 -5.95 -8.53 11.96
N GLN A 124 -6.43 -7.74 12.93
CA GLN A 124 -7.11 -6.49 12.65
C GLN A 124 -6.24 -5.58 11.77
N GLY A 125 -6.77 -5.11 10.63
CA GLY A 125 -6.03 -4.26 9.68
C GLY A 125 -5.40 -3.01 10.31
N ALA A 126 -6.01 -2.49 11.38
CA ALA A 126 -5.49 -1.36 12.15
C ALA A 126 -4.13 -1.64 12.84
N ALA A 127 -3.76 -2.90 13.07
CA ALA A 127 -2.47 -3.26 13.68
C ALA A 127 -1.27 -2.77 12.84
N PHE A 128 -1.46 -2.53 11.54
CA PHE A 128 -0.42 -1.99 10.67
C PHE A 128 -0.02 -0.54 10.98
N ILE A 129 -0.86 0.21 11.72
CA ILE A 129 -0.55 1.58 12.15
C ILE A 129 0.74 1.60 12.99
N ILE A 130 1.00 0.54 13.77
CA ILE A 130 2.16 0.46 14.65
C ILE A 130 3.48 0.43 13.82
N PRO A 131 3.71 -0.54 12.91
CA PRO A 131 4.87 -0.50 12.02
C PRO A 131 5.01 0.81 11.24
N LEU A 132 3.90 1.35 10.72
CA LEU A 132 3.89 2.58 9.95
C LEU A 132 4.35 3.79 10.78
N PHE A 133 3.90 3.88 12.04
CA PHE A 133 4.30 4.95 12.94
C PHE A 133 5.81 4.93 13.23
N PHE A 134 6.38 3.76 13.51
CA PHE A 134 7.83 3.63 13.71
C PHE A 134 8.61 4.02 12.46
N TYR A 135 8.13 3.61 11.27
CA TYR A 135 8.75 3.97 10.00
C TYR A 135 8.68 5.48 9.71
N LEU A 136 7.53 6.12 9.90
CA LEU A 136 7.37 7.56 9.69
C LEU A 136 8.21 8.39 10.67
N SER A 137 8.34 7.91 11.91
CA SER A 137 9.15 8.56 12.93
C SER A 137 10.63 8.64 12.51
N LEU A 138 11.16 7.66 11.76
CA LEU A 138 12.54 7.68 11.27
C LEU A 138 12.86 8.88 10.37
N TYR A 139 11.85 9.50 9.76
CA TYR A 139 12.04 10.70 8.96
C TYR A 139 12.10 11.97 9.80
N ILE A 140 11.53 11.98 11.01
CA ILE A 140 11.49 13.15 11.90
C ILE A 140 12.66 13.12 12.89
N LEU A 141 13.02 11.93 13.40
CA LEU A 141 14.06 11.76 14.42
C LEU A 141 15.46 12.29 14.07
N PRO A 142 15.92 12.31 12.80
CA PRO A 142 17.20 12.92 12.44
C PRO A 142 17.31 14.40 12.85
N LEU A 143 16.17 15.11 12.95
CA LEU A 143 16.12 16.51 13.41
C LEU A 143 16.41 16.63 14.92
N VAL A 144 16.10 15.58 15.70
CA VAL A 144 16.23 15.57 17.17
C VAL A 144 17.68 15.31 17.61
N LYS A 145 18.59 14.97 16.68
CA LYS A 145 20.02 14.68 16.92
C LYS A 145 20.29 13.63 18.01
N ASN A 146 19.31 12.78 18.31
CA ASN A 146 19.44 11.72 19.30
C ASN A 146 19.63 10.36 18.59
N VAL A 147 20.88 9.94 18.48
CA VAL A 147 21.29 8.72 17.76
C VAL A 147 20.73 7.46 18.43
N LEU A 148 20.65 7.43 19.76
CA LEU A 148 20.13 6.28 20.49
C LEU A 148 18.65 6.06 20.18
N LEU A 149 17.84 7.12 20.26
CA LEU A 149 16.41 7.05 19.90
C LEU A 149 16.23 6.64 18.45
N TRP A 150 17.02 7.20 17.54
CA TRP A 150 16.95 6.85 16.12
C TRP A 150 17.22 5.35 15.89
N ASN A 151 18.27 4.79 16.52
CA ASN A 151 18.59 3.37 16.42
C ASN A 151 17.48 2.46 16.99
N VAL A 152 16.85 2.85 18.10
CA VAL A 152 15.73 2.08 18.69
C VAL A 152 14.53 2.03 17.75
N PHE A 153 14.16 3.19 17.18
CA PHE A 153 13.06 3.25 16.22
C PHE A 153 13.38 2.49 14.92
N LEU A 154 14.64 2.50 14.48
CA LEU A 154 15.07 1.77 13.29
C LEU A 154 14.97 0.27 13.52
N ALA A 155 15.48 -0.21 14.65
CA ALA A 155 15.39 -1.62 15.03
C ALA A 155 13.92 -2.05 15.17
N ALA A 156 13.08 -1.25 15.83
CA ALA A 156 11.66 -1.54 15.98
C ALA A 156 10.94 -1.61 14.63
N ALA A 157 11.13 -0.64 13.74
CA ALA A 157 10.58 -0.66 12.39
C ALA A 157 11.06 -1.90 11.61
N ALA A 158 12.37 -2.16 11.61
CA ALA A 158 12.95 -3.30 10.91
C ALA A 158 12.38 -4.64 11.39
N VAL A 159 12.31 -4.86 12.71
CA VAL A 159 11.73 -6.08 13.29
C VAL A 159 10.26 -6.23 12.90
N MET A 160 9.46 -5.17 12.99
CA MET A 160 8.04 -5.23 12.67
C MET A 160 7.78 -5.53 11.18
N TYR A 161 8.52 -4.90 10.26
CA TYR A 161 8.40 -5.20 8.82
C TYR A 161 8.94 -6.60 8.50
N LEU A 162 10.03 -7.05 9.13
CA LEU A 162 10.54 -8.41 8.98
C LEU A 162 9.55 -9.46 9.48
N CYS A 163 8.85 -9.22 10.60
CA CYS A 163 7.77 -10.09 11.06
C CYS A 163 6.65 -10.18 10.00
N LEU A 164 6.24 -9.06 9.41
CA LEU A 164 5.22 -9.06 8.35
C LEU A 164 5.67 -9.82 7.09
N PHE A 165 6.95 -9.78 6.75
CA PHE A 165 7.53 -10.51 5.62
C PHE A 165 7.67 -12.02 5.88
N THR A 166 8.09 -12.41 7.09
CA THR A 166 8.44 -13.80 7.41
C THR A 166 7.27 -14.65 7.90
N VAL A 167 6.28 -14.08 8.60
CA VAL A 167 5.23 -14.86 9.26
C VAL A 167 4.34 -15.60 8.26
N ASN A 168 4.42 -16.95 8.26
CA ASN A 168 3.36 -17.96 7.94
C ASN A 168 1.92 -17.45 7.68
N LYS A 169 1.23 -17.80 6.58
CA LYS A 169 -0.22 -17.61 6.51
C LYS A 169 -0.85 -18.35 7.69
N LYS A 170 -1.67 -17.66 8.48
CA LYS A 170 -2.55 -18.32 9.45
C LYS A 170 -3.90 -18.51 8.75
N ASP A 171 -4.19 -19.77 8.47
CA ASP A 171 -5.52 -20.31 8.18
C ASP A 171 -6.07 -20.31 6.73
N LYS A 172 -6.82 -21.39 6.46
CA LYS A 172 -7.59 -21.64 5.23
C LYS A 172 -8.97 -20.95 5.28
N ASP A 173 -9.48 -20.68 6.48
CA ASP A 173 -10.84 -20.14 6.69
C ASP A 173 -10.82 -18.65 7.04
N ASN A 174 -10.28 -17.83 6.13
CA ASN A 174 -10.26 -16.38 6.30
C ASN A 174 -11.56 -15.74 5.80
N ILE A 175 -12.19 -14.89 6.64
CA ILE A 175 -13.42 -14.13 6.36
C ILE A 175 -13.31 -13.33 5.04
N TYR A 176 -12.10 -12.96 4.64
CA TYR A 176 -11.81 -12.17 3.44
C TYR A 176 -11.66 -12.98 2.13
N GLY A 177 -11.90 -14.30 2.16
CA GLY A 177 -11.95 -15.18 0.97
C GLY A 177 -10.60 -15.77 0.54
N GLU A 178 -10.57 -16.45 -0.60
CA GLU A 178 -9.37 -17.11 -1.14
C GLU A 178 -8.40 -16.13 -1.80
N ASP A 179 -7.13 -16.51 -1.93
CA ASP A 179 -6.13 -15.67 -2.59
C ASP A 179 -6.54 -15.39 -4.02
N ARG A 180 -6.75 -14.10 -4.34
CA ARG A 180 -6.73 -13.70 -5.74
C ARG A 180 -5.27 -13.59 -6.14
N GLU A 181 -4.66 -14.73 -6.45
CA GLU A 181 -3.43 -14.76 -7.22
C GLU A 181 -3.68 -14.02 -8.54
N VAL A 182 -3.12 -12.82 -8.64
CA VAL A 182 -2.97 -12.07 -9.90
C VAL A 182 -1.56 -11.52 -9.95
#